data_AF-A0A0F9S0Q1-F1
#
_entry.id   AF-A0A0F9S0Q1-F1
#
_cell.length_a   1.000
_cell.length_b   1.000
_cell.length_c   1.000
_cell.angle_alpha   90.00
_cell.angle_beta   90.00
_cell.angle_gamma   90.00
#
_symmetry.space_group_name_H-M   'P 1'
#
loop_
_entity.id
_entity.type
_entity.pdbx_description
1 polymer ?
#
loop_
_entity_poly.entity_id
_entity_poly.type
_entity_poly.pdbx_seq_one_letter_code
_entity_poly.pdbx_strand_id
1 'polypeptide(L)'
;MKRRCDCGSVYCDYLDVADGIDQGMREGAPVGRKDDSSKLRYDLIPPYALEALAHVYTIGANKYGDGNYLKGMDWSRVYGALLRHIQAFWMGETFDPEDDQEHLASVAWCAFTLLTFEVNGIGNDDRSDL
;
A
#
# COMPACT_ATOMS: atom_id res chain seq x y z
N MET A 1 35.20 19.88 -17.68
CA MET A 1 36.18 18.77 -17.83
C MET A 1 36.11 17.94 -16.56
N LYS A 2 35.34 16.83 -16.57
CA LYS A 2 35.08 16.02 -15.36
C LYS A 2 36.32 15.16 -15.09
N ARG A 3 37.00 15.37 -13.95
CA ARG A 3 38.10 14.50 -13.50
C ARG A 3 37.49 13.22 -12.90
N ARG A 4 37.93 12.07 -13.40
CA ARG A 4 37.45 10.75 -13.01
C ARG A 4 38.16 10.34 -11.71
N CYS A 5 37.38 10.02 -10.67
CA CYS A 5 37.87 9.47 -9.41
C CYS A 5 38.06 7.95 -9.55
N ASP A 6 39.12 7.39 -8.96
CA ASP A 6 39.50 5.96 -9.06
C ASP A 6 38.55 4.99 -8.33
N CYS A 7 37.51 5.48 -7.63
CA CYS A 7 36.55 4.62 -6.93
C CYS A 7 35.42 4.08 -7.83
N GLY A 8 35.36 4.48 -9.10
CA GLY A 8 34.37 3.99 -10.06
C GLY A 8 32.92 4.44 -9.83
N SER A 9 32.65 5.23 -8.78
CA SER A 9 31.31 5.74 -8.46
C SER A 9 31.06 7.11 -9.10
N VAL A 10 29.89 7.28 -9.72
CA VAL A 10 29.42 8.54 -10.32
C VAL A 10 28.86 9.56 -9.29
N TYR A 11 28.91 9.24 -8.00
CA TYR A 11 28.27 10.00 -6.92
C TYR A 11 29.26 10.69 -5.95
N CYS A 12 30.47 11.07 -6.38
CA CYS A 12 31.45 11.71 -5.49
C CYS A 12 31.41 13.25 -5.43
N ASP A 13 30.65 13.94 -6.29
CA ASP A 13 30.67 15.41 -6.37
C ASP A 13 29.79 16.13 -5.33
N TYR A 14 29.23 15.42 -4.34
CA TYR A 14 28.23 15.96 -3.40
C TYR A 14 28.70 16.12 -1.94
N LEU A 15 30.00 16.03 -1.65
CA LEU A 15 30.50 16.03 -0.25
C LEU A 15 31.44 17.18 0.16
N ASP A 16 31.73 18.16 -0.69
CA ASP A 16 32.73 19.21 -0.36
C ASP A 16 32.15 20.60 -0.09
N VAL A 17 30.98 20.70 0.57
CA VAL A 17 30.49 21.99 1.11
C VAL A 17 30.01 21.82 2.55
N ALA A 18 30.94 21.49 3.45
CA ALA A 18 30.63 21.42 4.88
C ALA A 18 31.77 21.90 5.79
N ASP A 19 32.56 22.88 5.36
CA ASP A 19 33.49 23.58 6.26
C ASP A 19 32.94 24.99 6.55
N GLY A 20 32.29 25.16 7.71
CA GLY A 20 31.98 26.51 8.23
C GLY A 20 30.68 26.74 8.98
N ILE A 21 29.91 25.70 9.37
CA ILE A 21 28.80 25.89 10.30
C ILE A 21 29.23 25.55 11.72
N ASP A 22 29.54 26.60 12.49
CA ASP A 22 29.63 26.59 13.95
C ASP A 22 28.32 26.03 14.53
N GLN A 23 28.33 24.73 14.86
CA GLN A 23 27.20 24.05 15.51
C GLN A 23 27.20 24.41 17.00
N GLY A 24 26.86 25.65 17.31
CA GLY A 24 26.43 26.01 18.66
C GLY A 24 25.28 25.08 19.05
N MET A 25 25.48 24.29 20.11
CA MET A 25 24.45 23.45 20.71
C MET A 25 23.24 24.33 21.07
N ARG A 26 22.23 24.34 20.21
CA ARG A 26 20.92 24.90 20.57
C ARG A 26 20.30 23.94 21.57
N GLU A 27 20.21 24.37 22.83
CA GLU A 27 19.40 23.70 23.84
C GLU A 27 18.05 23.33 23.22
N GLY A 28 17.69 22.05 23.33
CA GLY A 28 16.56 21.46 22.60
C GLY A 28 15.29 22.27 22.83
N ALA A 29 14.81 22.90 21.77
CA ALA A 29 13.52 23.57 21.78
C ALA A 29 12.46 22.60 22.32
N PRO A 30 11.52 23.04 23.16
CA PRO A 30 10.51 22.16 23.73
C PRO A 30 9.79 21.43 22.59
N VAL A 31 9.98 20.11 22.52
CA VAL A 31 9.31 19.24 21.55
C VAL A 31 7.86 19.08 22.00
N GLY A 32 6.92 19.20 21.05
CA GLY A 32 5.50 19.01 21.35
C GLY A 32 5.24 17.62 21.91
N ARG A 33 4.59 17.54 23.08
CA ARG A 33 4.15 16.27 23.67
C ARG A 33 2.83 15.85 23.05
N LYS A 34 2.77 14.61 22.54
CA LYS A 34 1.55 13.99 22.02
C LYS A 34 1.38 12.62 22.69
N ASP A 35 0.34 12.48 23.51
CA ASP A 35 0.01 11.21 24.17
C ASP A 35 -0.94 10.40 23.26
N ASP A 36 -0.37 9.67 22.30
CA ASP A 36 -1.13 8.84 21.34
C ASP A 36 -0.76 7.35 21.35
N SER A 37 -0.12 6.88 22.44
CA SER A 37 0.32 5.48 22.60
C SER A 37 -0.80 4.44 22.52
N SER A 38 -2.06 4.84 22.72
CA SER A 38 -3.24 3.97 22.61
C SER A 38 -3.98 4.08 21.27
N LYS A 39 -3.50 4.91 20.33
CA LYS A 39 -4.15 5.12 19.03
C LYS A 39 -3.65 4.12 18.00
N LEU A 40 -4.46 3.90 16.97
CA LEU A 40 -4.08 3.07 15.82
C LEU A 40 -2.86 3.65 15.11
N ARG A 41 -1.91 2.77 14.78
CA ARG A 41 -0.64 3.11 14.15
C ARG A 41 -0.69 2.87 12.64
N TYR A 42 -1.51 3.66 11.95
CA TYR A 42 -1.63 3.60 10.49
C TYR A 42 -0.29 3.84 9.77
N ASP A 43 0.62 4.59 10.41
CA ASP A 43 1.97 4.87 9.95
C ASP A 43 2.88 3.62 9.88
N LEU A 44 2.49 2.50 10.50
CA LEU A 44 3.21 1.23 10.40
C LEU A 44 2.85 0.41 9.16
N ILE A 45 1.80 0.80 8.42
CA ILE A 45 1.47 0.14 7.15
C ILE A 45 2.57 0.51 6.14
N PRO A 46 3.25 -0.47 5.51
CA PRO A 46 4.29 -0.17 4.52
C PRO A 46 3.74 0.75 3.41
N PRO A 47 4.39 1.90 3.13
CA PRO A 47 3.85 2.89 2.18
C PRO A 47 3.55 2.30 0.80
N TYR A 48 4.43 1.42 0.30
CA TYR A 48 4.26 0.74 -0.97
C TYR A 48 3.01 -0.16 -0.99
N ALA A 49 2.80 -0.96 0.06
CA ALA A 49 1.64 -1.85 0.13
C ALA A 49 0.33 -1.05 0.21
N LEU A 50 0.36 0.10 0.91
CA LEU A 50 -0.78 1.01 0.97
C LEU A 50 -1.08 1.65 -0.39
N GLU A 51 -0.04 2.07 -1.11
CA GLU A 51 -0.16 2.63 -2.47
C GLU A 51 -0.69 1.59 -3.46
N ALA A 52 -0.17 0.36 -3.43
CA ALA A 52 -0.63 -0.73 -4.28
C ALA A 52 -2.11 -1.06 -4.02
N LEU A 53 -2.55 -1.11 -2.76
CA LEU A 53 -3.97 -1.27 -2.42
C LEU A 53 -4.82 -0.09 -2.94
N ALA A 54 -4.34 1.15 -2.76
CA ALA A 54 -5.03 2.34 -3.28
C ALA A 54 -5.16 2.30 -4.81
N HIS A 55 -4.14 1.81 -5.52
CA HIS A 55 -4.18 1.64 -6.96
C HIS A 55 -5.32 0.71 -7.42
N VAL A 56 -5.54 -0.42 -6.75
CA VAL A 56 -6.67 -1.33 -7.03
C VAL A 56 -8.01 -0.62 -6.83
N TYR A 57 -8.17 0.16 -5.75
CA TYR A 57 -9.36 0.99 -5.56
C TYR A 57 -9.55 2.01 -6.68
N THR A 58 -8.47 2.65 -7.15
CA THR A 58 -8.50 3.60 -8.27
C THR A 58 -8.93 2.93 -9.57
N ILE A 59 -8.39 1.75 -9.89
CA ILE A 59 -8.80 0.96 -11.06
C ILE A 59 -10.30 0.64 -10.98
N GLY A 60 -10.77 0.16 -9.83
CA GLY A 60 -12.18 -0.14 -9.61
C GLY A 60 -13.09 1.08 -9.75
N ALA A 61 -12.69 2.23 -9.21
CA ALA A 61 -13.43 3.49 -9.34
C ALA A 61 -13.51 3.97 -10.80
N ASN A 62 -12.40 3.88 -11.53
CA ASN A 62 -12.37 4.23 -12.96
C ASN A 62 -13.25 3.30 -13.81
N LYS A 63 -13.28 1.99 -13.49
CA LYS A 63 -14.05 0.99 -14.24
C LYS A 63 -15.55 1.01 -13.92
N TYR A 64 -15.92 1.20 -12.65
CA TYR A 64 -17.28 0.94 -12.17
C TYR A 64 -17.92 2.12 -11.41
N GLY A 65 -17.20 3.22 -11.24
CA GLY A 65 -17.59 4.37 -10.43
C GLY A 65 -17.18 4.25 -8.96
N ASP A 66 -17.12 5.40 -8.29
CA ASP A 66 -16.73 5.52 -6.89
C ASP A 66 -17.57 4.61 -5.98
N GLY A 67 -16.90 3.86 -5.11
CA GLY A 67 -17.56 3.03 -4.10
C GLY A 67 -18.47 1.94 -4.67
N ASN A 68 -18.32 1.53 -5.95
CA ASN A 68 -19.22 0.56 -6.57
C ASN A 68 -19.35 -0.76 -5.78
N TYR A 69 -18.27 -1.22 -5.14
CA TYR A 69 -18.27 -2.42 -4.30
C TYR A 69 -19.25 -2.33 -3.11
N LEU A 70 -19.56 -1.13 -2.61
CA LEU A 70 -20.51 -0.91 -1.52
C LEU A 70 -21.97 -1.19 -1.90
N LYS A 71 -22.28 -1.33 -3.20
CA LYS A 71 -23.60 -1.81 -3.64
C LYS A 71 -23.84 -3.28 -3.30
N GLY A 72 -22.79 -4.00 -2.87
CA GLY A 72 -22.86 -5.39 -2.49
C GLY A 72 -22.87 -6.35 -3.68
N MET A 73 -22.55 -7.60 -3.37
CA MET A 73 -22.63 -8.76 -4.25
C MET A 73 -22.63 -10.03 -3.39
N ASP A 74 -22.80 -11.20 -3.99
CA ASP A 74 -22.59 -12.46 -3.28
C ASP A 74 -21.14 -12.56 -2.77
N TRP A 75 -20.94 -12.94 -1.52
CA TRP A 75 -19.63 -12.98 -0.89
C TRP A 75 -18.69 -13.97 -1.59
N SER A 76 -19.25 -15.07 -2.10
CA SER A 76 -18.53 -16.07 -2.92
C SER A 76 -17.90 -15.46 -4.18
N ARG A 77 -18.46 -14.39 -4.76
CA ARG A 77 -17.87 -13.72 -5.94
C ARG A 77 -16.57 -13.03 -5.60
N VAL A 78 -16.52 -12.35 -4.45
CA VAL A 78 -15.30 -11.70 -3.95
C VAL A 78 -14.29 -12.75 -3.49
N TYR A 79 -14.76 -13.79 -2.78
CA TYR A 79 -13.92 -14.92 -2.37
C TYR A 79 -13.31 -15.65 -3.57
N GLY A 80 -14.08 -15.91 -4.62
CA GLY A 80 -13.57 -16.51 -5.84
C GLY A 80 -12.53 -15.64 -6.55
N ALA A 81 -12.69 -14.31 -6.55
CA ALA A 81 -11.68 -13.38 -7.08
C ALA A 81 -10.39 -13.41 -6.24
N LEU A 82 -10.52 -13.41 -4.91
CA LEU A 82 -9.40 -13.57 -3.98
C LEU A 82 -8.59 -14.83 -4.30
N LEU A 83 -9.28 -15.97 -4.46
CA LEU A 83 -8.63 -17.24 -4.80
C LEU A 83 -7.90 -17.19 -6.14
N ARG A 84 -8.46 -16.57 -7.18
CA ARG A 84 -7.77 -16.47 -8.48
C ARG A 84 -6.50 -15.61 -8.39
N HIS A 85 -6.55 -14.47 -7.72
CA HIS A 85 -5.36 -13.62 -7.57
C HIS A 85 -4.27 -14.27 -6.72
N ILE A 86 -4.62 -14.91 -5.60
CA ILE A 86 -3.61 -15.59 -4.77
C ILE A 86 -3.00 -16.81 -5.49
N GLN A 87 -3.78 -17.52 -6.31
CA GLN A 87 -3.27 -18.62 -7.11
C GLN A 87 -2.36 -18.14 -8.24
N ALA A 88 -2.71 -17.05 -8.94
CA ALA A 88 -1.86 -16.45 -9.96
C ALA A 88 -0.51 -15.99 -9.37
N PHE A 89 -0.54 -15.34 -8.20
CA PHE A 89 0.67 -15.03 -7.45
C PHE A 89 1.49 -16.28 -7.12
N TRP A 90 0.84 -17.35 -6.65
CA TRP A 90 1.52 -18.61 -6.33
C TRP A 90 2.15 -19.30 -7.55
N MET A 91 1.60 -19.07 -8.74
CA MET A 91 2.13 -19.54 -10.01
C MET A 91 3.26 -18.67 -10.58
N GLY A 92 3.62 -17.58 -9.91
CA GLY A 92 4.74 -16.71 -10.26
C GLY A 92 4.36 -15.43 -11.01
N GLU A 93 3.07 -15.12 -11.14
CA GLU A 93 2.62 -13.85 -11.71
C GLU A 93 2.69 -12.74 -10.63
N THR A 94 3.25 -11.58 -10.98
CA THR A 94 3.29 -10.43 -10.06
C THR A 94 2.13 -9.46 -10.35
N PHE A 95 1.90 -9.19 -11.63
CA PHE A 95 0.90 -8.25 -12.13
C PHE A 95 -0.15 -8.98 -12.96
N ASP A 96 -1.39 -8.52 -12.84
CA ASP A 96 -2.52 -8.99 -13.63
C ASP A 96 -2.36 -8.56 -15.10
N PRO A 97 -2.41 -9.49 -16.07
CA PRO A 97 -2.26 -9.15 -17.47
C PRO A 97 -3.43 -8.32 -18.03
N GLU A 98 -4.59 -8.27 -17.36
CA GLU A 98 -5.76 -7.52 -17.83
C GLU A 98 -5.66 -6.02 -17.55
N ASP A 99 -5.13 -5.64 -16.38
CA ASP A 99 -5.15 -4.25 -15.90
C ASP A 99 -3.91 -3.80 -15.12
N ASP A 100 -2.84 -4.59 -15.14
CA ASP A 100 -1.52 -4.28 -14.58
C ASP A 100 -1.54 -4.00 -13.07
N GLN A 101 -2.55 -4.53 -12.37
CA GLN A 101 -2.61 -4.46 -10.91
C GLN A 101 -1.80 -5.59 -10.26
N GLU A 102 -1.16 -5.32 -9.12
CA GLU A 102 -0.48 -6.37 -8.36
C GLU A 102 -1.48 -7.39 -7.81
N HIS A 103 -1.22 -8.69 -8.03
CA HIS A 103 -2.11 -9.73 -7.55
C HIS A 103 -2.28 -9.71 -6.03
N LEU A 104 -1.21 -9.46 -5.26
CA LEU A 104 -1.30 -9.36 -3.81
C LEU A 104 -2.10 -8.14 -3.34
N ALA A 105 -2.06 -7.04 -4.09
CA ALA A 105 -2.91 -5.88 -3.81
C ALA A 105 -4.38 -6.19 -4.07
N SER A 106 -4.70 -6.93 -5.13
CA SER A 106 -6.07 -7.40 -5.40
C SER A 106 -6.57 -8.39 -4.34
N VAL A 107 -5.70 -9.27 -3.83
CA VAL A 107 -6.01 -10.12 -2.67
C VAL A 107 -6.35 -9.28 -1.44
N ALA A 108 -5.53 -8.27 -1.13
CA ALA A 108 -5.78 -7.36 -0.01
C ALA A 108 -7.11 -6.61 -0.19
N TRP A 109 -7.39 -6.11 -1.39
CA TRP A 109 -8.66 -5.46 -1.70
C TRP A 109 -9.86 -6.39 -1.50
N CYS A 110 -9.76 -7.66 -1.93
CA CYS A 110 -10.82 -8.64 -1.71
C CYS A 110 -11.07 -8.90 -0.22
N ALA A 111 -10.00 -9.05 0.57
CA ALA A 111 -10.10 -9.25 2.02
C ALA A 111 -10.74 -8.04 2.73
N PHE A 112 -10.34 -6.82 2.36
CA PHE A 112 -10.93 -5.58 2.88
C PHE A 112 -12.42 -5.47 2.51
N THR A 113 -12.77 -5.86 1.29
CA THR A 113 -14.14 -5.86 0.80
C THR A 113 -15.01 -6.85 1.59
N LEU A 114 -14.54 -8.08 1.79
CA LEU A 114 -15.25 -9.09 2.59
C LEU A 114 -15.41 -8.66 4.05
N LEU A 115 -14.37 -8.11 4.68
CA LEU A 115 -14.46 -7.55 6.03
C LEU A 115 -15.47 -6.40 6.10
N THR A 116 -15.49 -5.54 5.08
CA THR A 116 -16.46 -4.44 4.98
C THR A 116 -17.88 -4.99 4.84
N PHE A 117 -18.07 -6.05 4.06
CA PHE A 117 -19.36 -6.70 3.91
C PHE A 117 -19.86 -7.31 5.22
N GLU A 118 -18.98 -8.02 5.92
CA GLU A 118 -19.29 -8.65 7.21
C GLU A 118 -19.66 -7.63 8.29
N VAL A 119 -18.84 -6.59 8.46
CA VAL A 119 -19.05 -5.58 9.53
C VAL A 119 -20.29 -4.71 9.28
N ASN A 120 -20.65 -4.48 8.01
CA ASN A 120 -21.72 -3.55 7.64
C ASN A 120 -23.00 -4.22 7.11
N GLY A 121 -23.03 -5.56 6.98
CA GLY A 121 -24.16 -6.28 6.40
C GLY A 121 -24.42 -5.92 4.94
N ILE A 122 -23.35 -5.79 4.13
CA ILE A 122 -23.44 -5.46 2.70
C ILE A 122 -23.39 -6.74 1.86
N GLY A 123 -24.20 -6.79 0.80
CA GLY A 123 -24.25 -7.93 -0.12
C GLY A 123 -25.05 -9.11 0.43
N ASN A 124 -24.80 -10.30 -0.13
CA ASN A 124 -25.45 -11.54 0.26
C ASN A 124 -24.38 -12.51 0.78
N ASP A 125 -24.46 -12.87 2.07
CA ASP A 125 -23.59 -13.88 2.68
C ASP A 125 -24.06 -15.27 2.24
N ASP A 126 -23.41 -15.80 1.21
CA ASP A 126 -23.68 -17.11 0.61
C ASP A 126 -22.62 -18.15 0.99
N ARG A 127 -21.92 -17.94 2.12
CA ARG A 127 -21.01 -18.95 2.67
C ARG A 127 -21.78 -20.24 2.99
N SER A 128 -21.13 -21.36 2.71
CA SER A 128 -21.70 -22.67 3.01
C SER A 128 -21.62 -22.98 4.51
N ASP A 129 -22.61 -23.71 5.02
CA ASP A 129 -22.60 -24.28 6.38
C ASP A 129 -21.74 -25.56 6.50
N LEU A 130 -21.05 -25.98 5.42
CA LEU A 130 -20.27 -27.22 5.34
C LEU A 130 -18.89 -27.12 6.00
#